data_AF-A0AAJ6D2U8-F1
#
_entry.id   AF-A0AAJ6D2U8-F1
#
_cell.length_a   1.000
_cell.length_b   1.000
_cell.length_c   1.000
_cell.angle_alpha   90.00
_cell.angle_beta   90.00
_cell.angle_gamma   90.00
#
_symmetry.space_group_name_H-M   'P 1'
#
loop_
_entity.id
_entity.type
_entity.pdbx_description
1 polymer ?
#
loop_
_entity_poly.entity_id
_entity_poly.type
_entity_poly.pdbx_seq_one_letter_code
_entity_poly.pdbx_strand_id
1 'polypeptide(L)'
;MNSPKYRFEYVDGPVGSHKTTSLLNYLRNNPIPATIATQTNDLSDQYEAADNLDIEMICREVRKDGDYTAASKTYRERLLSSASGIYAVNQQVAVACQNADPDRHYFFDEIPNVFETFTFNSLPLSQDFVSGWLASALSDEPSYYELVPTDHIRNIAENGWKDDVLKDCEEILTVAQRIASEHYRVFVQAKAFNAFKNGLPKQLQFFVVARPSLFPKHSVFIGANYKNSLQYQIWSASEDVEFTPHSEIKAKHDDLSHKAASVSIRYFSERNFSKSLFKEKTNGIKNAGKATTFPKIAKAAGKAIADMYPGEQFIYCTELAPERPGHAPPLS
;
A
#
# COMPACT_ATOMS: atom_id res chain seq x y z
N MET A 1 11.57 28.45 4.75
CA MET A 1 11.05 27.07 4.84
C MET A 1 9.62 27.12 4.36
N ASN A 2 9.27 26.38 3.31
CA ASN A 2 7.88 26.29 2.86
C ASN A 2 7.09 25.45 3.88
N SER A 3 5.85 25.83 4.15
CA SER A 3 4.95 25.01 4.99
C SER A 3 4.70 23.66 4.33
N PRO A 4 4.59 22.56 5.10
CA PRO A 4 4.33 21.24 4.54
C PRO A 4 3.01 21.24 3.79
N LYS A 5 2.97 20.58 2.63
CA LYS A 5 1.80 20.53 1.74
C LYS A 5 0.68 19.67 2.32
N TYR A 6 1.02 18.61 3.04
CA TYR A 6 0.11 17.67 3.66
C TYR A 6 0.40 17.55 5.16
N ARG A 7 -0.67 17.48 5.95
CA ARG A 7 -0.62 17.28 7.39
C ARG A 7 -1.53 16.12 7.74
N PHE A 8 -0.97 15.11 8.39
CA PHE A 8 -1.72 13.96 8.84
C PHE A 8 -1.52 13.75 10.34
N GLU A 9 -2.57 13.26 10.98
CA GLU A 9 -2.46 12.79 12.35
C GLU A 9 -2.23 11.28 12.36
N TYR A 10 -1.67 10.78 13.45
CA TYR A 10 -1.52 9.35 13.64
C TYR A 10 -1.73 8.92 15.09
N VAL A 11 -2.12 7.67 15.26
CA VAL A 11 -2.19 6.98 16.55
C VAL A 11 -1.23 5.81 16.49
N ASP A 12 -0.21 5.86 17.33
CA ASP A 12 0.85 4.86 17.40
C ASP A 12 0.76 4.07 18.69
N GLY A 13 0.75 2.75 18.60
CA GLY A 13 0.81 1.86 19.75
C GLY A 13 0.74 0.39 19.35
N PRO A 14 1.19 -0.54 20.21
CA PRO A 14 1.27 -1.96 19.89
C PRO A 14 -0.11 -2.59 19.64
N VAL A 15 -0.15 -3.82 19.12
CA VAL A 15 -1.40 -4.60 19.06
C VAL A 15 -1.96 -4.78 20.47
N GLY A 16 -3.27 -4.65 20.64
CA GLY A 16 -3.93 -4.75 21.95
C GLY A 16 -3.84 -3.47 22.81
N SER A 17 -3.33 -2.36 22.29
CA SER A 17 -3.26 -1.06 22.99
C SER A 17 -4.58 -0.26 23.03
N HIS A 18 -5.72 -0.92 22.80
CA HIS A 18 -7.06 -0.31 22.87
C HIS A 18 -7.28 0.90 21.94
N LYS A 19 -6.61 0.92 20.76
CA LYS A 19 -6.76 2.01 19.76
C LYS A 19 -8.20 2.15 19.28
N THR A 20 -8.82 1.05 18.86
CA THR A 20 -10.23 0.98 18.42
C THR A 20 -11.19 1.51 19.49
N THR A 21 -11.04 1.07 20.75
CA THR A 21 -11.84 1.58 21.87
C THR A 21 -11.66 3.07 22.08
N SER A 22 -10.43 3.57 21.94
CA SER A 22 -10.12 5.00 22.11
C SER A 22 -10.71 5.85 20.98
N LEU A 23 -10.70 5.35 19.73
CA LEU A 23 -11.38 5.98 18.60
C LEU A 23 -12.90 6.06 18.85
N LEU A 24 -13.52 4.95 19.26
CA LEU A 24 -14.96 4.93 19.55
C LEU A 24 -15.33 5.92 20.67
N ASN A 25 -14.53 5.98 21.74
CA ASN A 25 -14.75 6.94 22.82
C ASN A 25 -14.58 8.40 22.36
N TYR A 26 -13.60 8.66 21.49
CA TYR A 26 -13.42 9.98 20.90
C TYR A 26 -14.66 10.39 20.08
N LEU A 27 -15.16 9.51 19.19
CA LEU A 27 -16.34 9.81 18.37
C LEU A 27 -17.62 9.95 19.19
N ARG A 28 -17.77 9.22 20.31
CA ARG A 28 -18.89 9.40 21.24
C ARG A 28 -18.88 10.77 21.91
N ASN A 29 -17.71 11.24 22.29
CA ASN A 29 -17.55 12.53 22.99
C ASN A 29 -17.49 13.72 22.04
N ASN A 30 -17.12 13.47 20.77
CA ASN A 30 -17.00 14.47 19.71
C ASN A 30 -17.81 14.00 18.50
N PRO A 31 -19.15 14.25 18.47
CA PRO A 31 -20.00 13.84 17.37
C PRO A 31 -19.68 14.69 16.13
N ILE A 32 -18.68 14.24 15.38
CA ILE A 32 -18.24 14.84 14.13
C ILE A 32 -18.59 13.94 12.95
N PRO A 33 -18.81 14.55 11.77
CA PRO A 33 -18.85 13.82 10.52
C PRO A 33 -17.57 13.02 10.28
N ALA A 34 -17.69 11.69 10.25
CA ALA A 34 -16.53 10.81 10.23
C ALA A 34 -16.68 9.62 9.29
N THR A 35 -15.54 9.08 8.90
CA THR A 35 -15.45 7.80 8.19
C THR A 35 -14.35 6.97 8.79
N ILE A 36 -14.70 5.77 9.22
CA ILE A 36 -13.81 4.73 9.71
C ILE A 36 -13.49 3.83 8.52
N ALA A 37 -12.25 3.93 8.03
CA ALA A 37 -11.75 3.23 6.87
C ALA A 37 -11.01 1.96 7.31
N THR A 38 -11.62 0.79 7.11
CA THR A 38 -11.13 -0.51 7.61
C THR A 38 -10.56 -1.37 6.49
N GLN A 39 -9.69 -2.33 6.83
CA GLN A 39 -9.10 -3.23 5.83
C GLN A 39 -10.10 -4.26 5.27
N THR A 40 -11.06 -4.71 6.09
CA THR A 40 -11.98 -5.80 5.76
C THR A 40 -13.41 -5.50 6.21
N ASN A 41 -14.38 -6.20 5.63
CA ASN A 41 -15.79 -6.08 6.03
C ASN A 41 -16.01 -6.53 7.46
N ASP A 42 -15.35 -7.62 7.89
CA ASP A 42 -15.43 -8.13 9.26
C ASP A 42 -14.98 -7.09 10.30
N LEU A 43 -14.05 -6.20 9.95
CA LEU A 43 -13.66 -5.08 10.81
C LEU A 43 -14.72 -3.98 10.80
N SER A 44 -15.30 -3.66 9.65
CA SER A 44 -16.43 -2.72 9.57
C SER A 44 -17.63 -3.17 10.39
N ASP A 45 -17.95 -4.47 10.38
CA ASP A 45 -19.04 -5.05 11.19
C ASP A 45 -18.81 -4.82 12.69
N GLN A 46 -17.57 -4.89 13.16
CA GLN A 46 -17.24 -4.61 14.57
C GLN A 46 -17.50 -3.15 14.95
N TYR A 47 -17.34 -2.22 14.02
CA TYR A 47 -17.66 -0.80 14.22
C TYR A 47 -19.18 -0.57 14.17
N GLU A 48 -19.90 -1.17 13.21
CA GLU A 48 -21.37 -1.10 13.13
C GLU A 48 -22.04 -1.63 14.42
N ALA A 49 -21.48 -2.69 15.00
CA ALA A 49 -21.97 -3.28 16.24
C ALA A 49 -21.56 -2.51 17.52
N ALA A 50 -20.88 -1.37 17.41
CA ALA A 50 -20.41 -0.62 18.57
C ALA A 50 -21.57 0.06 19.32
N ASP A 51 -21.75 -0.27 20.59
CA ASP A 51 -22.81 0.32 21.42
C ASP A 51 -22.71 1.86 21.50
N ASN A 52 -23.88 2.51 21.47
CA ASN A 52 -24.04 3.96 21.68
C ASN A 52 -23.33 4.84 20.64
N LEU A 53 -23.10 4.34 19.43
CA LEU A 53 -22.69 5.15 18.28
C LEU A 53 -23.47 4.67 17.05
N ASP A 54 -24.13 5.59 16.34
CA ASP A 54 -24.85 5.26 15.11
C ASP A 54 -23.87 5.27 13.93
N ILE A 55 -23.32 4.09 13.60
CA ILE A 55 -22.38 3.90 12.49
C ILE A 55 -23.09 3.14 11.38
N GLU A 56 -23.25 3.75 10.21
CA GLU A 56 -23.76 3.07 9.03
C GLU A 56 -22.60 2.38 8.29
N MET A 57 -22.69 1.05 8.12
CA MET A 57 -21.73 0.32 7.30
C MET A 57 -22.10 0.39 5.80
N ILE A 58 -21.15 0.76 4.96
CA ILE A 58 -21.31 0.81 3.50
C ILE A 58 -20.28 -0.13 2.85
N CYS A 59 -20.51 -1.45 2.98
CA CYS A 59 -19.55 -2.48 2.54
C CYS A 59 -20.17 -3.76 1.93
N ARG A 60 -21.50 -3.87 1.78
CA ARG A 60 -22.14 -5.19 1.55
C ARG A 60 -21.93 -5.81 0.16
N GLU A 61 -21.36 -5.08 -0.82
CA GLU A 61 -21.19 -5.59 -2.19
C GLU A 61 -19.74 -5.49 -2.68
N VAL A 62 -18.78 -6.01 -1.92
CA VAL A 62 -17.46 -6.31 -2.49
C VAL A 62 -17.59 -7.64 -3.24
N ARG A 63 -17.59 -7.59 -4.58
CA ARG A 63 -17.50 -8.82 -5.38
C ARG A 63 -16.14 -9.49 -5.14
N LYS A 64 -16.07 -10.81 -5.37
CA LYS A 64 -14.86 -11.63 -5.12
C LYS A 64 -13.61 -11.17 -5.90
N ASP A 65 -13.79 -10.31 -6.89
CA ASP A 65 -12.78 -9.68 -7.73
C ASP A 65 -12.22 -8.35 -7.15
N GLY A 66 -12.73 -7.88 -6.00
CA GLY A 66 -12.31 -6.59 -5.44
C GLY A 66 -12.94 -5.40 -6.15
N ASP A 67 -14.05 -5.58 -6.87
CA ASP A 67 -14.83 -4.47 -7.43
C ASP A 67 -15.55 -3.69 -6.32
N TYR A 68 -15.03 -2.50 -6.03
CA TYR A 68 -15.61 -1.55 -5.05
C TYR A 68 -16.54 -0.51 -5.69
N THR A 69 -16.88 -0.64 -6.98
CA THR A 69 -17.61 0.41 -7.72
C THR A 69 -18.98 0.70 -7.13
N ALA A 70 -19.75 -0.34 -6.80
CA ALA A 70 -21.07 -0.21 -6.20
C ALA A 70 -20.99 0.43 -4.80
N ALA A 71 -20.10 -0.07 -3.93
CA ALA A 71 -19.87 0.48 -2.60
C ALA A 71 -19.39 1.94 -2.65
N SER A 72 -18.48 2.27 -3.57
CA SER A 72 -17.99 3.64 -3.78
C SER A 72 -19.08 4.58 -4.27
N LYS A 73 -19.97 4.12 -5.15
CA LYS A 73 -21.12 4.90 -5.60
C LYS A 73 -22.07 5.19 -4.44
N THR A 74 -22.48 4.16 -3.70
CA THR A 74 -23.36 4.31 -2.54
C THR A 74 -22.74 5.23 -1.49
N TYR A 75 -21.45 5.05 -1.19
CA TYR A 75 -20.74 5.90 -0.24
C TYR A 75 -20.70 7.36 -0.69
N ARG A 76 -20.39 7.61 -1.97
CA ARG A 76 -20.42 8.96 -2.53
C ARG A 76 -21.81 9.59 -2.45
N GLU A 77 -22.87 8.84 -2.75
CA GLU A 77 -24.25 9.31 -2.61
C GLU A 77 -24.60 9.64 -1.15
N ARG A 78 -24.11 8.86 -0.19
CA ARG A 78 -24.26 9.13 1.25
C ARG A 78 -23.54 10.41 1.67
N LEU A 79 -22.29 10.59 1.28
CA LEU A 79 -21.54 11.81 1.55
C LEU A 79 -22.24 13.07 1.04
N LEU A 80 -22.85 12.99 -0.15
CA LEU A 80 -23.56 14.12 -0.75
C LEU A 80 -24.96 14.36 -0.16
N SER A 81 -25.60 13.34 0.42
CA SER A 81 -26.97 13.42 0.94
C SER A 81 -27.06 13.61 2.47
N SER A 82 -26.04 13.19 3.21
CA SER A 82 -25.99 13.27 4.67
C SER A 82 -24.58 13.59 5.14
N ALA A 83 -24.31 14.88 5.34
CA ALA A 83 -23.01 15.33 5.81
C ALA A 83 -22.71 14.91 7.26
N SER A 84 -23.71 14.55 8.08
CA SER A 84 -23.55 14.44 9.54
C SER A 84 -23.28 13.03 10.09
N GLY A 85 -23.36 11.97 9.27
CA GLY A 85 -23.24 10.59 9.75
C GLY A 85 -21.81 10.11 10.01
N ILE A 86 -21.68 9.01 10.77
CA ILE A 86 -20.44 8.24 10.89
C ILE A 86 -20.58 7.00 10.00
N TYR A 87 -19.60 6.78 9.12
CA TYR A 87 -19.61 5.66 8.18
C TYR A 87 -18.47 4.68 8.47
N ALA A 88 -18.72 3.38 8.34
CA ALA A 88 -17.67 2.37 8.27
C ALA A 88 -17.58 1.84 6.83
N VAL A 89 -16.43 2.01 6.19
CA VAL A 89 -16.17 1.61 4.80
C VAL A 89 -14.80 0.97 4.64
N ASN A 90 -14.56 0.21 3.58
CA ASN A 90 -13.19 -0.26 3.29
C ASN A 90 -12.28 0.91 2.91
N GLN A 91 -10.98 0.80 3.20
CA GLN A 91 -9.99 1.83 2.89
C GLN A 91 -10.00 2.24 1.40
N GLN A 92 -10.16 1.27 0.49
CA GLN A 92 -10.22 1.51 -0.95
C GLN A 92 -11.44 2.36 -1.35
N VAL A 93 -12.59 2.14 -0.69
CA VAL A 93 -13.82 2.92 -0.90
C VAL A 93 -13.64 4.35 -0.41
N ALA A 94 -13.04 4.52 0.77
CA ALA A 94 -12.72 5.84 1.33
C ALA A 94 -11.80 6.65 0.40
N VAL A 95 -10.71 6.02 -0.06
CA VAL A 95 -9.73 6.60 -1.00
C VAL A 95 -10.38 6.96 -2.34
N ALA A 96 -11.19 6.08 -2.91
CA ALA A 96 -11.89 6.32 -4.18
C ALA A 96 -12.90 7.50 -4.10
N CYS A 97 -13.33 7.86 -2.89
CA CYS A 97 -14.28 8.95 -2.65
C CYS A 97 -13.65 10.13 -1.89
N GLN A 98 -12.31 10.24 -1.87
CA GLN A 98 -11.60 11.21 -1.03
C GLN A 98 -11.98 12.69 -1.25
N ASN A 99 -12.47 13.03 -2.45
CA ASN A 99 -12.82 14.40 -2.83
C ASN A 99 -14.33 14.70 -2.71
N ALA A 100 -15.14 13.72 -2.30
CA ALA A 100 -16.60 13.89 -2.24
C ALA A 100 -17.05 14.76 -1.05
N ASP A 101 -16.30 14.73 0.06
CA ASP A 101 -16.52 15.59 1.22
C ASP A 101 -15.17 15.98 1.83
N PRO A 102 -14.62 17.16 1.49
CA PRO A 102 -13.27 17.56 1.88
C PRO A 102 -13.12 17.91 3.36
N ASP A 103 -14.22 18.15 4.08
CA ASP A 103 -14.22 18.56 5.49
C ASP A 103 -14.47 17.38 6.45
N ARG A 104 -14.75 16.19 5.91
CA ARG A 104 -14.94 14.96 6.68
C ARG A 104 -13.65 14.46 7.29
N HIS A 105 -13.72 13.95 8.52
CA HIS A 105 -12.60 13.27 9.17
C HIS A 105 -12.54 11.79 8.77
N TYR A 106 -11.36 11.33 8.37
CA TYR A 106 -11.13 9.94 7.97
C TYR A 106 -10.18 9.26 8.94
N PHE A 107 -10.63 8.18 9.57
CA PHE A 107 -9.85 7.35 10.48
C PHE A 107 -9.51 6.04 9.78
N PHE A 108 -8.28 5.91 9.30
CA PHE A 108 -7.78 4.69 8.69
C PHE A 108 -7.34 3.73 9.79
N ASP A 109 -8.17 2.73 10.06
CA ASP A 109 -7.86 1.64 10.99
C ASP A 109 -7.09 0.55 10.24
N GLU A 110 -5.91 0.23 10.77
CA GLU A 110 -4.79 -0.39 10.08
C GLU A 110 -4.14 0.50 9.00
N ILE A 111 -2.84 0.32 8.81
CA ILE A 111 -2.02 1.20 7.97
C ILE A 111 -2.24 0.83 6.50
N PRO A 112 -2.72 1.76 5.64
CA PRO A 112 -2.86 1.51 4.23
C PRO A 112 -1.53 1.12 3.59
N ASN A 113 -1.54 0.16 2.66
CA ASN A 113 -0.34 -0.15 1.90
C ASN A 113 -0.11 0.93 0.83
N VAL A 114 0.99 1.66 0.95
CA VAL A 114 1.36 2.74 0.01
C VAL A 114 2.43 2.32 -0.99
N PHE A 115 2.82 1.04 -0.98
CA PHE A 115 3.88 0.51 -1.82
C PHE A 115 3.45 -0.79 -2.48
N GLU A 116 3.58 -0.83 -3.80
CA GLU A 116 3.26 -2.00 -4.61
C GLU A 116 4.43 -2.28 -5.56
N THR A 117 4.66 -3.56 -5.88
CA THR A 117 5.59 -3.95 -6.92
C THR A 117 4.94 -4.81 -7.98
N PHE A 118 5.26 -4.51 -9.25
CA PHE A 118 4.80 -5.27 -10.40
C PHE A 118 6.02 -5.77 -11.16
N THR A 119 6.04 -7.06 -11.47
CA THR A 119 7.21 -7.70 -12.07
C THR A 119 6.81 -8.49 -13.30
N PHE A 120 7.33 -8.09 -14.45
CA PHE A 120 7.07 -8.75 -15.73
C PHE A 120 8.28 -9.60 -16.11
N ASN A 121 8.13 -10.93 -16.06
CA ASN A 121 9.19 -11.89 -16.38
C ASN A 121 9.44 -11.99 -17.90
N SER A 122 8.40 -11.76 -18.68
CA SER A 122 8.42 -11.69 -20.15
C SER A 122 7.19 -10.88 -20.56
N LEU A 123 7.40 -9.66 -21.03
CA LEU A 123 6.31 -8.93 -21.67
C LEU A 123 5.97 -9.69 -22.96
N PRO A 124 4.69 -10.05 -23.22
CA PRO A 124 4.29 -10.74 -24.45
C PRO A 124 4.38 -9.85 -25.71
N LEU A 125 5.06 -8.71 -25.60
CA LEU A 125 5.23 -7.68 -26.60
C LEU A 125 6.69 -7.53 -26.98
N SER A 126 6.93 -7.00 -28.18
CA SER A 126 8.28 -6.56 -28.54
C SER A 126 8.75 -5.48 -27.56
N GLN A 127 10.00 -5.56 -27.13
CA GLN A 127 10.59 -4.61 -26.18
C GLN A 127 10.59 -3.19 -26.72
N ASP A 128 10.72 -3.04 -28.04
CA ASP A 128 10.59 -1.76 -28.76
C ASP A 128 9.21 -1.12 -28.56
N PHE A 129 8.16 -1.94 -28.49
CA PHE A 129 6.79 -1.48 -28.30
C PHE A 129 6.60 -0.94 -26.87
N VAL A 130 7.02 -1.70 -25.85
CA VAL A 130 6.87 -1.27 -24.44
C VAL A 130 7.79 -0.10 -24.09
N SER A 131 9.03 -0.10 -24.59
CA SER A 131 9.98 0.98 -24.33
C SER A 131 9.57 2.31 -24.96
N GLY A 132 8.86 2.28 -26.09
CA GLY A 132 8.33 3.45 -26.77
C GLY A 132 7.26 4.22 -25.99
N TRP A 133 6.59 3.56 -25.04
CA TRP A 133 5.53 4.16 -24.23
C TRP A 133 6.02 4.79 -22.94
N LEU A 134 7.15 4.28 -22.45
CA LEU A 134 7.72 4.66 -21.17
C LEU A 134 8.66 5.84 -21.36
N ALA A 135 8.08 7.04 -21.15
CA ALA A 135 8.87 8.22 -20.88
C ALA A 135 9.38 8.18 -19.44
N SER A 136 10.61 8.62 -19.26
CA SER A 136 11.27 8.65 -17.95
C SER A 136 11.86 10.03 -17.70
N ALA A 137 11.62 10.57 -16.52
CA ALA A 137 12.39 11.69 -16.01
C ALA A 137 13.60 11.15 -15.20
N LEU A 138 14.67 11.94 -15.14
CA LEU A 138 15.70 11.70 -14.13
C LEU A 138 15.06 11.85 -12.76
N SER A 139 15.19 10.81 -11.93
CA SER A 139 14.80 10.92 -10.53
C SER A 139 15.92 11.58 -9.73
N ASP A 140 15.62 12.07 -8.53
CA ASP A 140 16.61 12.63 -7.60
C ASP A 140 17.68 11.59 -7.19
N GLU A 141 17.46 10.30 -7.50
CA GLU A 141 18.45 9.24 -7.42
C GLU A 141 18.86 8.74 -8.82
N PRO A 142 20.13 8.90 -9.22
CA PRO A 142 20.62 8.45 -10.54
C PRO A 142 20.45 6.95 -10.83
N SER A 143 20.30 6.13 -9.80
CA SER A 143 20.11 4.68 -9.90
C SER A 143 18.71 4.27 -10.39
N TYR A 144 17.75 5.20 -10.40
CA TYR A 144 16.35 4.96 -10.77
C TYR A 144 15.82 6.04 -11.70
N TYR A 145 14.89 5.63 -12.54
CA TYR A 145 14.06 6.55 -13.31
C TYR A 145 12.67 6.60 -12.71
N GLU A 146 12.08 7.80 -12.69
CA GLU A 146 10.65 7.95 -12.50
C GLU A 146 9.99 7.90 -13.87
N LEU A 147 8.98 7.06 -14.00
CA LEU A 147 8.15 6.98 -15.20
C LEU A 147 7.14 8.11 -15.18
N VAL A 148 7.03 8.80 -16.32
CA VAL A 148 6.07 9.89 -16.50
C VAL A 148 5.04 9.50 -17.55
N PRO A 149 3.79 9.94 -17.39
CA PRO A 149 2.72 9.56 -18.32
C PRO A 149 2.91 10.19 -19.69
N THR A 150 2.86 9.35 -20.72
CA THR A 150 2.72 9.73 -22.13
C THR A 150 1.25 9.69 -22.54
N ASP A 151 0.87 10.34 -23.64
CA ASP A 151 -0.50 10.27 -24.19
C ASP A 151 -0.94 8.83 -24.43
N HIS A 152 0.00 7.96 -24.83
CA HIS A 152 -0.26 6.55 -25.02
C HIS A 152 -0.62 5.84 -23.70
N ILE A 153 0.16 6.05 -22.64
CA ILE A 153 -0.10 5.48 -21.30
C ILE A 153 -1.44 6.00 -20.75
N ARG A 154 -1.76 7.28 -20.95
CA ARG A 154 -3.06 7.85 -20.55
C ARG A 154 -4.22 7.16 -21.27
N ASN A 155 -4.11 6.99 -22.59
CA ASN A 155 -5.13 6.31 -23.36
C ASN A 155 -5.34 4.84 -22.92
N ILE A 156 -4.26 4.12 -22.59
CA ILE A 156 -4.36 2.75 -22.04
C ILE A 156 -5.05 2.77 -20.68
N ALA A 157 -4.66 3.69 -19.79
CA ALA A 157 -5.23 3.80 -18.45
C ALA A 157 -6.74 4.07 -18.48
N GLU A 158 -7.21 4.89 -19.43
CA GLU A 158 -8.61 5.28 -19.57
C GLU A 158 -9.46 4.25 -20.34
N ASN A 159 -8.95 3.76 -21.47
CA ASN A 159 -9.73 2.96 -22.42
C ASN A 159 -9.36 1.47 -22.42
N GLY A 160 -8.40 1.06 -21.60
CA GLY A 160 -7.84 -0.28 -21.62
C GLY A 160 -7.00 -0.57 -22.87
N TRP A 161 -6.62 -1.83 -23.02
CA TRP A 161 -5.90 -2.31 -24.20
C TRP A 161 -6.88 -2.66 -25.32
N LYS A 162 -6.62 -2.13 -26.52
CA LYS A 162 -7.33 -2.53 -27.75
C LYS A 162 -6.71 -3.76 -28.42
N ASP A 163 -5.53 -4.18 -27.95
CA ASP A 163 -4.81 -5.34 -28.48
C ASP A 163 -5.35 -6.63 -27.86
N ASP A 164 -5.75 -7.58 -28.71
CA ASP A 164 -6.35 -8.85 -28.28
C ASP A 164 -5.42 -9.72 -27.44
N VAL A 165 -4.10 -9.50 -27.48
CA VAL A 165 -3.10 -10.24 -26.69
C VAL A 165 -2.96 -9.68 -25.27
N LEU A 166 -3.30 -8.40 -25.07
CA LEU A 166 -3.04 -7.68 -23.82
C LEU A 166 -4.28 -7.21 -23.09
N LYS A 167 -5.44 -7.24 -23.74
CA LYS A 167 -6.72 -6.87 -23.11
C LYS A 167 -6.99 -7.60 -21.80
N ASP A 168 -6.41 -8.79 -21.63
CA ASP A 168 -6.57 -9.61 -20.43
C ASP A 168 -5.39 -9.48 -19.43
N CYS A 169 -4.39 -8.63 -19.69
CA CYS A 169 -3.25 -8.43 -18.78
C CYS A 169 -3.52 -7.28 -17.80
N GLU A 170 -4.22 -7.61 -16.72
CA GLU A 170 -4.64 -6.66 -15.67
C GLU A 170 -3.47 -5.92 -15.01
N GLU A 171 -2.30 -6.56 -14.85
CA GLU A 171 -1.15 -5.92 -14.20
C GLU A 171 -0.56 -4.79 -15.05
N ILE A 172 -0.54 -4.94 -16.37
CA ILE A 172 -0.05 -3.87 -17.26
C ILE A 172 -1.03 -2.70 -17.24
N LEU A 173 -2.34 -2.98 -17.28
CA LEU A 173 -3.37 -1.95 -17.15
C LEU A 173 -3.23 -1.21 -15.82
N THR A 174 -3.04 -1.94 -14.72
CA THR A 174 -2.81 -1.37 -13.39
C THR A 174 -1.58 -0.47 -13.39
N VAL A 175 -0.44 -0.93 -13.90
CA VAL A 175 0.78 -0.11 -13.99
C VAL A 175 0.55 1.14 -14.84
N ALA A 176 -0.15 1.05 -15.96
CA ALA A 176 -0.48 2.20 -16.79
C ALA A 176 -1.35 3.22 -16.03
N GLN A 177 -2.37 2.75 -15.29
CA GLN A 177 -3.20 3.59 -14.42
C GLN A 177 -2.37 4.26 -13.31
N ARG A 178 -1.41 3.54 -12.72
CA ARG A 178 -0.50 4.11 -11.71
C ARG A 178 0.43 5.17 -12.31
N ILE A 179 0.98 4.97 -13.51
CA ILE A 179 1.81 5.97 -14.20
C ILE A 179 0.98 7.21 -14.60
N ALA A 180 -0.26 7.00 -15.04
CA ALA A 180 -1.16 8.08 -15.46
C ALA A 180 -1.70 8.93 -14.30
N SER A 181 -1.79 8.35 -13.10
CA SER A 181 -2.37 8.99 -11.93
C SER A 181 -1.41 9.99 -11.27
N GLU A 182 -1.92 11.16 -10.92
CA GLU A 182 -1.17 12.15 -10.13
C GLU A 182 -0.92 11.73 -8.67
N HIS A 183 -1.64 10.70 -8.21
CA HIS A 183 -1.59 10.19 -6.84
C HIS A 183 -0.53 9.09 -6.63
N TYR A 184 0.21 8.72 -7.67
CA TYR A 184 1.27 7.72 -7.57
C TYR A 184 2.56 8.23 -8.19
N ARG A 185 3.68 7.67 -7.75
CA ARG A 185 4.97 7.75 -8.45
C ARG A 185 5.38 6.35 -8.80
N VAL A 186 5.82 6.14 -10.03
CA VAL A 186 6.24 4.82 -10.51
C VAL A 186 7.70 4.89 -10.87
N PHE A 187 8.49 4.01 -10.28
CA PHE A 187 9.94 3.95 -10.46
C PHE A 187 10.36 2.64 -11.10
N VAL A 188 11.45 2.71 -11.84
CA VAL A 188 12.16 1.55 -12.40
C VAL A 188 13.66 1.73 -12.18
N GLN A 189 14.37 0.62 -12.01
CA GLN A 189 15.82 0.68 -11.88
C GLN A 189 16.44 1.13 -13.21
N ALA A 190 17.25 2.20 -13.19
CA ALA A 190 17.81 2.80 -14.40
C ALA A 190 18.61 1.80 -15.23
N LYS A 191 19.43 0.97 -14.57
CA LYS A 191 20.20 -0.10 -15.22
C LYS A 191 19.31 -1.14 -15.91
N ALA A 192 18.25 -1.59 -15.24
CA ALA A 192 17.33 -2.58 -15.80
C ALA A 192 16.52 -1.98 -16.96
N PHE A 193 16.04 -0.76 -16.79
CA PHE A 193 15.31 -0.02 -17.82
C PHE A 193 16.16 0.24 -19.07
N ASN A 194 17.42 0.66 -18.90
CA ASN A 194 18.34 0.87 -20.03
C ASN A 194 18.69 -0.45 -20.74
N ALA A 195 18.87 -1.55 -19.98
CA ALA A 195 19.07 -2.85 -20.59
C ALA A 195 17.83 -3.29 -21.39
N PHE A 196 16.63 -3.07 -20.83
CA PHE A 196 15.35 -3.33 -21.49
C PHE A 196 15.18 -2.52 -22.77
N LYS A 197 15.51 -1.21 -22.76
CA LYS A 197 15.50 -0.35 -23.96
C LYS A 197 16.48 -0.78 -25.06
N ASN A 198 17.55 -1.49 -24.69
CA ASN A 198 18.58 -1.94 -25.62
C ASN A 198 18.34 -3.36 -26.16
N GLY A 199 17.12 -3.89 -26.09
CA GLY A 199 16.78 -5.19 -26.68
C GLY A 199 17.27 -6.40 -25.86
N LEU A 200 17.76 -6.20 -24.63
CA LEU A 200 18.20 -7.30 -23.78
C LEU A 200 17.02 -7.85 -22.96
N PRO A 201 16.73 -9.17 -23.03
CA PRO A 201 15.68 -9.77 -22.22
C PRO A 201 16.07 -9.72 -20.75
N LYS A 202 15.49 -8.76 -20.03
CA LYS A 202 15.54 -8.66 -18.57
C LYS A 202 14.16 -8.27 -18.07
N GLN A 203 13.77 -8.98 -17.02
CA GLN A 203 12.61 -8.66 -16.22
C GLN A 203 12.60 -7.18 -15.86
N LEU A 204 11.45 -6.52 -16.04
CA LEU A 204 11.24 -5.15 -15.61
C LEU A 204 10.37 -5.16 -14.36
N GLN A 205 10.89 -4.59 -13.28
CA GLN A 205 10.17 -4.41 -12.03
C GLN A 205 9.81 -2.93 -11.85
N PHE A 206 8.53 -2.69 -11.61
CA PHE A 206 7.95 -1.39 -11.33
C PHE A 206 7.74 -1.28 -9.82
N PHE A 207 8.18 -0.16 -9.26
CA PHE A 207 7.98 0.19 -7.86
C PHE A 207 6.99 1.35 -7.81
N VAL A 208 5.78 1.09 -7.30
CA VAL A 208 4.71 2.07 -7.24
C VAL A 208 4.62 2.58 -5.81
N VAL A 209 4.67 3.89 -5.66
CA VAL A 209 4.57 4.58 -4.37
C VAL A 209 3.36 5.51 -4.41
N ALA A 210 2.39 5.30 -3.52
CA ALA A 210 1.29 6.23 -3.35
C ALA A 210 1.78 7.55 -2.77
N ARG A 211 1.25 8.65 -3.30
CA ARG A 211 1.47 10.00 -2.78
C ARG A 211 0.45 10.32 -1.69
N PRO A 212 0.79 11.22 -0.76
CA PRO A 212 -0.13 11.78 0.23
C PRO A 212 -1.47 12.26 -0.36
N SER A 213 -1.46 12.78 -1.59
CA SER A 213 -2.66 13.24 -2.30
C SER A 213 -3.71 12.16 -2.58
N LEU A 214 -3.38 10.88 -2.37
CA LEU A 214 -4.33 9.77 -2.46
C LEU A 214 -5.28 9.72 -1.26
N PHE A 215 -4.93 10.40 -0.17
CA PHE A 215 -5.69 10.39 1.07
C PHE A 215 -6.39 11.73 1.31
N PRO A 216 -7.61 11.71 1.88
CA PRO A 216 -8.33 12.90 2.27
C PRO A 216 -7.52 13.81 3.19
N LYS A 217 -7.79 15.12 3.14
CA LYS A 217 -7.04 16.13 3.91
C LYS A 217 -7.06 15.88 5.42
N HIS A 218 -8.20 15.50 5.98
CA HIS A 218 -8.38 15.26 7.42
C HIS A 218 -8.23 13.77 7.77
N SER A 219 -7.11 13.17 7.37
CA SER A 219 -6.81 11.75 7.63
C SER A 219 -6.02 11.54 8.91
N VAL A 220 -6.48 10.58 9.71
CA VAL A 220 -5.83 10.03 10.90
C VAL A 220 -5.48 8.57 10.63
N PHE A 221 -4.20 8.22 10.72
CA PHE A 221 -3.74 6.84 10.56
C PHE A 221 -3.60 6.14 11.90
N ILE A 222 -4.37 5.07 12.11
CA ILE A 222 -4.41 4.32 13.36
C ILE A 222 -3.78 2.96 13.10
N GLY A 223 -2.55 2.76 13.57
CA GLY A 223 -1.75 1.60 13.21
C GLY A 223 -0.99 1.00 14.37
N ALA A 224 -0.68 -0.29 14.27
CA ALA A 224 0.29 -0.91 15.15
C ALA A 224 1.71 -0.44 14.80
N ASN A 225 2.42 0.18 15.75
CA ASN A 225 3.77 0.70 15.54
C ASN A 225 3.87 1.61 14.29
N TYR A 226 2.97 2.59 14.15
CA TYR A 226 2.79 3.39 12.94
C TYR A 226 4.08 4.03 12.43
N LYS A 227 4.95 4.51 13.34
CA LYS A 227 6.24 5.11 12.98
C LYS A 227 7.20 4.14 12.28
N ASN A 228 7.02 2.84 12.50
CA ASN A 228 7.82 1.78 11.86
C ASN A 228 7.21 1.33 10.53
N SER A 229 6.08 1.90 10.11
CA SER A 229 5.45 1.56 8.84
C SER A 229 6.21 2.16 7.66
N LEU A 230 6.14 1.46 6.53
CA LEU A 230 6.73 1.93 5.28
C LEU A 230 6.11 3.26 4.83
N GLN A 231 4.80 3.46 5.07
CA GLN A 231 4.12 4.72 4.81
C GLN A 231 4.78 5.88 5.55
N TYR A 232 4.92 5.77 6.87
CA TYR A 232 5.56 6.81 7.67
C TYR A 232 6.99 7.06 7.19
N GLN A 233 7.77 6.02 6.94
CA GLN A 233 9.18 6.13 6.52
C GLN A 233 9.34 6.78 5.14
N ILE A 234 8.50 6.43 4.17
CA ILE A 234 8.56 7.03 2.82
C ILE A 234 8.13 8.49 2.89
N TRP A 235 6.99 8.80 3.53
CA TRP A 235 6.41 10.14 3.48
C TRP A 235 7.11 11.12 4.43
N SER A 236 7.60 10.68 5.59
CA SER A 236 8.38 11.55 6.49
C SER A 236 9.75 11.95 5.92
N ALA A 237 10.25 11.20 4.93
CA ALA A 237 11.45 11.57 4.18
C ALA A 237 11.18 12.62 3.09
N SER A 238 9.91 12.91 2.78
CA SER A 238 9.53 13.98 1.85
C SER A 238 9.29 15.29 2.62
N GLU A 239 9.73 16.42 2.06
CA GLU A 239 9.50 17.74 2.67
C GLU A 239 8.01 18.17 2.63
N ASP A 240 7.17 17.40 1.96
CA ASP A 240 5.77 17.71 1.70
C ASP A 240 4.80 17.23 2.79
N VAL A 241 5.25 16.42 3.75
CA VAL A 241 4.36 15.76 4.74
C VAL A 241 4.82 16.02 6.17
N GLU A 242 3.89 16.47 7.00
CA GLU A 242 4.05 16.57 8.45
C GLU A 242 3.11 15.59 9.14
N PHE A 243 3.68 14.70 9.97
CA PHE A 243 2.93 13.79 10.81
C PHE A 243 2.91 14.29 12.25
N THR A 244 1.72 14.33 12.85
CA THR A 244 1.54 14.71 14.26
C THR A 244 0.79 13.62 15.02
N PRO A 245 1.16 13.30 16.28
CA PRO A 245 0.34 12.42 17.09
C PRO A 245 -1.05 13.04 17.29
N HIS A 246 -2.11 12.24 17.18
CA HIS A 246 -3.45 12.69 17.50
C HIS A 246 -3.52 13.11 18.98
N SER A 247 -4.16 14.25 19.26
CA SER A 247 -4.18 14.86 20.59
C SER A 247 -5.00 14.05 21.63
N GLU A 248 -6.14 13.53 21.20
CA GLU A 248 -7.14 12.86 22.07
C GLU A 248 -7.13 11.33 21.99
N ILE A 249 -7.02 10.75 20.78
CA ILE A 249 -6.98 9.30 20.61
C ILE A 249 -5.59 8.79 20.99
N LYS A 250 -5.49 8.15 22.15
CA LYS A 250 -4.23 7.65 22.71
C LYS A 250 -4.24 6.13 22.80
N ALA A 251 -3.17 5.51 22.31
CA ALA A 251 -2.93 4.10 22.58
C ALA A 251 -2.53 3.92 24.05
N LYS A 252 -3.08 2.91 24.72
CA LYS A 252 -2.57 2.47 26.02
C LYS A 252 -1.28 1.70 25.79
N HIS A 253 -0.16 2.34 26.09
CA HIS A 253 1.12 1.66 26.28
C HIS A 253 1.16 1.04 27.68
N ASP A 254 0.14 0.26 28.04
CA ASP A 254 0.24 -0.57 29.23
C ASP A 254 1.43 -1.50 29.01
N ASP A 255 2.26 -1.62 30.04
CA ASP A 255 3.58 -2.25 30.00
C ASP A 255 3.51 -3.67 29.41
N LEU A 256 3.72 -3.83 28.10
CA LEU A 256 3.78 -5.14 27.47
C LEU A 256 5.15 -5.80 27.69
N SER A 257 6.02 -5.31 28.59
CA SER A 257 7.34 -5.92 28.89
C SER A 257 7.26 -7.41 29.20
N HIS A 258 6.16 -7.86 29.82
CA HIS A 258 5.89 -9.27 30.14
C HIS A 258 5.30 -10.09 28.97
N LYS A 259 4.90 -9.44 27.87
CA LYS A 259 4.48 -10.09 26.59
C LYS A 259 5.48 -9.86 25.44
N ALA A 260 6.47 -8.98 25.64
CA ALA A 260 7.45 -8.56 24.63
C ALA A 260 8.31 -9.72 24.10
N ALA A 261 8.53 -10.76 24.89
CA ALA A 261 9.29 -11.94 24.46
C ALA A 261 8.52 -12.85 23.47
N SER A 262 7.23 -12.60 23.22
CA SER A 262 6.39 -13.55 22.47
C SER A 262 5.68 -12.99 21.25
N VAL A 263 5.70 -11.68 20.98
CA VAL A 263 4.99 -11.11 19.83
C VAL A 263 5.76 -9.96 19.20
N SER A 264 6.53 -10.27 18.16
CA SER A 264 6.98 -9.32 17.15
C SER A 264 6.32 -9.71 15.83
N ILE A 265 5.14 -9.15 15.53
CA ILE A 265 4.49 -9.36 14.23
C ILE A 265 5.07 -8.33 13.25
N ARG A 266 5.72 -8.83 12.20
CA ARG A 266 6.26 -8.04 11.10
C ARG A 266 5.67 -8.62 9.82
N TYR A 267 4.86 -7.85 9.10
CA TYR A 267 4.31 -8.26 7.81
C TYR A 267 5.29 -7.90 6.69
N PHE A 268 5.70 -8.91 5.92
CA PHE A 268 6.35 -8.74 4.62
C PHE A 268 6.07 -9.95 3.74
N SER A 269 5.49 -9.76 2.56
CA SER A 269 5.51 -10.76 1.49
C SER A 269 5.30 -10.11 0.13
N GLU A 270 6.31 -10.24 -0.74
CA GLU A 270 6.20 -9.91 -2.17
C GLU A 270 6.34 -11.14 -3.10
N ARG A 271 6.66 -12.36 -2.57
CA ARG A 271 6.62 -13.67 -3.29
C ARG A 271 7.12 -14.84 -2.41
N ASN A 272 6.73 -16.07 -2.74
CA ASN A 272 7.18 -17.32 -2.10
C ASN A 272 8.71 -17.49 -2.15
N PHE A 273 9.37 -17.27 -1.02
CA PHE A 273 10.79 -17.53 -0.83
C PHE A 273 10.99 -19.04 -0.54
N SER A 274 11.18 -19.85 -1.59
CA SER A 274 11.41 -21.28 -1.40
C SER A 274 12.86 -21.55 -0.92
N LYS A 275 13.02 -22.58 -0.10
CA LYS A 275 14.32 -23.07 0.42
C LYS A 275 15.33 -23.36 -0.71
N SER A 276 14.82 -23.65 -1.91
CA SER A 276 15.57 -23.89 -3.16
C SER A 276 16.27 -22.64 -3.67
N LEU A 277 15.58 -21.49 -3.66
CA LEU A 277 16.10 -20.19 -4.12
C LEU A 277 17.24 -19.67 -3.21
N PHE A 278 17.19 -20.02 -1.92
CA PHE A 278 18.20 -19.66 -0.94
C PHE A 278 19.52 -20.43 -1.16
N LYS A 279 19.46 -21.75 -1.40
CA LYS A 279 20.64 -22.58 -1.65
C LYS A 279 21.39 -22.16 -2.92
N GLU A 280 20.66 -21.73 -3.94
CA GLU A 280 21.23 -21.22 -5.20
C GLU A 280 22.01 -19.92 -5.00
N LYS A 281 21.48 -18.99 -4.17
CA LYS A 281 22.14 -17.71 -3.90
C LYS A 281 23.28 -17.77 -2.89
N THR A 282 23.31 -18.69 -1.93
CA THR A 282 24.45 -18.84 -1.00
C THR A 282 25.76 -19.21 -1.70
N ASN A 283 25.72 -19.88 -2.86
CA ASN A 283 26.90 -20.12 -3.68
C ASN A 283 27.30 -18.89 -4.51
N GLY A 284 26.35 -18.04 -4.91
CA GLY A 284 26.62 -16.79 -5.61
C GLY A 284 27.13 -15.65 -4.73
N ILE A 285 26.73 -15.61 -3.46
CA ILE A 285 27.08 -14.53 -2.51
C ILE A 285 28.57 -14.53 -2.15
N LYS A 286 29.27 -15.66 -2.25
CA LYS A 286 30.74 -15.68 -2.04
C LYS A 286 31.54 -14.96 -3.14
N ASN A 287 30.92 -14.60 -4.26
CA ASN A 287 31.59 -13.98 -5.42
C ASN A 287 31.10 -12.58 -5.79
N ALA A 288 30.22 -11.94 -5.01
CA ALA A 288 29.63 -10.64 -5.36
C ALA A 288 30.01 -9.52 -4.36
N GLY A 289 31.32 -9.33 -4.14
CA GLY A 289 31.83 -8.07 -3.60
C GLY A 289 31.86 -7.01 -4.69
N LYS A 290 30.70 -6.39 -5.00
CA LYS A 290 30.47 -5.08 -5.66
C LYS A 290 29.06 -5.06 -6.26
N ALA A 291 28.29 -4.01 -5.92
CA ALA A 291 26.85 -3.75 -6.20
C ALA A 291 25.98 -4.19 -5.01
N THR A 292 25.26 -3.33 -4.29
CA THR A 292 24.36 -2.26 -4.77
C THR A 292 24.11 -1.24 -3.63
N THR A 293 24.21 0.05 -3.92
CA THR A 293 23.79 1.15 -3.03
C THR A 293 22.36 1.60 -3.39
N PHE A 294 21.52 1.75 -2.37
CA PHE A 294 20.08 2.07 -2.45
C PHE A 294 19.80 3.61 -2.50
N PRO A 295 18.68 4.09 -3.11
CA PRO A 295 18.28 5.52 -3.36
C PRO A 295 17.97 6.37 -2.14
N LYS A 296 18.12 7.70 -2.04
CA LYS A 296 17.66 8.46 -0.82
C LYS A 296 16.24 8.14 -0.25
N ILE A 297 15.22 7.83 -1.05
CA ILE A 297 13.89 7.35 -0.57
C ILE A 297 13.87 5.84 -0.30
N ALA A 298 14.56 5.03 -1.10
CA ALA A 298 14.75 3.59 -0.86
C ALA A 298 15.97 3.25 0.04
N LYS A 299 16.67 4.27 0.51
CA LYS A 299 17.74 4.41 1.50
C LYS A 299 17.12 5.04 2.71
N ALA A 300 16.05 5.84 2.63
CA ALA A 300 15.19 6.08 3.77
C ALA A 300 14.46 4.78 4.13
N ALA A 301 13.86 4.08 3.17
CA ALA A 301 13.31 2.74 3.38
C ALA A 301 14.41 1.71 3.73
N GLY A 302 15.53 1.70 3.01
CA GLY A 302 16.65 0.80 3.26
C GLY A 302 17.43 1.07 4.56
N LYS A 303 17.58 2.34 4.96
CA LYS A 303 18.13 2.77 6.26
C LYS A 303 17.12 2.51 7.36
N ALA A 304 15.83 2.72 7.14
CA ALA A 304 14.83 2.37 8.13
C ALA A 304 14.75 0.85 8.34
N ILE A 305 14.89 0.05 7.27
CA ILE A 305 15.07 -1.41 7.35
C ILE A 305 16.37 -1.80 8.06
N ALA A 306 17.49 -1.11 7.80
CA ALA A 306 18.79 -1.39 8.43
C ALA A 306 18.89 -0.91 9.90
N ASP A 307 18.24 0.21 10.24
CA ASP A 307 18.18 0.81 11.57
C ASP A 307 17.15 0.11 12.45
N MET A 308 16.06 -0.43 11.87
CA MET A 308 15.11 -1.29 12.58
C MET A 308 15.74 -2.63 12.97
N TYR A 309 16.77 -3.11 12.25
CA TYR A 309 17.37 -4.44 12.41
C TYR A 309 18.91 -4.44 12.41
N PRO A 310 19.58 -3.76 13.36
CA PRO A 310 21.05 -3.78 13.42
C PRO A 310 21.54 -5.17 13.84
N GLY A 311 22.06 -5.93 12.87
CA GLY A 311 22.72 -7.23 13.12
C GLY A 311 21.84 -8.49 13.00
N GLU A 312 20.57 -8.38 12.59
CA GLU A 312 19.71 -9.57 12.42
C GLU A 312 19.66 -10.07 10.96
N GLN A 313 19.81 -11.38 10.78
CA GLN A 313 19.73 -12.07 9.49
C GLN A 313 18.28 -12.54 9.19
N PHE A 314 17.34 -11.59 9.03
CA PHE A 314 15.99 -11.70 8.42
C PHE A 314 14.91 -12.62 9.07
N ILE A 315 13.63 -12.32 8.76
CA ILE A 315 12.40 -12.89 9.34
C ILE A 315 11.53 -13.59 8.28
N TYR A 316 10.88 -14.68 8.71
CA TYR A 316 10.04 -15.59 7.91
C TYR A 316 8.54 -15.41 8.20
N CYS A 317 7.70 -15.57 7.17
CA CYS A 317 6.33 -16.06 7.28
C CYS A 317 6.10 -17.17 6.24
N THR A 318 5.51 -18.27 6.66
CA THR A 318 5.10 -19.38 5.78
C THR A 318 3.59 -19.32 5.54
N GLU A 319 3.15 -19.41 4.29
CA GLU A 319 1.92 -20.14 4.01
C GLU A 319 2.26 -21.63 3.96
N LEU A 320 1.79 -22.38 4.95
CA LEU A 320 1.47 -23.78 4.72
C LEU A 320 0.00 -23.79 4.27
N ALA A 321 -0.23 -23.77 2.97
CA ALA A 321 -1.41 -24.47 2.46
C ALA A 321 -1.16 -25.95 2.79
N PRO A 322 -2.03 -26.64 3.55
CA PRO A 322 -1.95 -28.09 3.58
C PRO A 322 -2.11 -28.56 2.14
N GLU A 323 -1.10 -29.27 1.64
CA GLU A 323 -1.25 -30.12 0.46
C GLU A 323 -2.52 -30.92 0.67
N ARG A 324 -3.55 -30.71 -0.16
CA ARG A 324 -4.61 -31.69 -0.28
C ARG A 324 -3.91 -32.98 -0.71
N PRO A 325 -3.99 -34.08 0.06
CA PRO A 325 -3.47 -35.35 -0.43
C PRO A 325 -4.17 -35.62 -1.76
N GLY A 326 -3.38 -35.72 -2.83
CA GLY A 326 -3.87 -36.11 -4.13
C GLY A 326 -4.62 -37.42 -3.96
N HIS A 327 -5.89 -37.44 -4.38
CA HIS A 327 -6.58 -38.69 -4.62
C HIS A 327 -5.75 -39.43 -5.66
N ALA A 328 -5.05 -40.49 -5.21
CA ALA A 328 -4.50 -41.49 -6.10
C ALA A 328 -5.66 -42.02 -6.97
N PRO A 329 -5.51 -42.10 -8.30
CA PRO A 329 -6.48 -42.82 -9.11
C PRO A 329 -6.50 -44.28 -8.63
N PRO A 330 -7.67 -44.93 -8.55
CA PRO A 330 -7.71 -46.36 -8.28
C PRO A 330 -6.94 -47.09 -9.38
N LEU A 331 -5.96 -47.88 -8.96
CA LEU A 331 -5.32 -48.88 -9.79
C LEU A 331 -6.31 -50.04 -9.99
N SER A 332 -6.43 -50.45 -11.26
CA SER A 332 -7.30 -51.49 -11.87
C SER A 332 -8.79 -51.21 -11.93
#